data_AF-M1AWW7-F1
#
_entry.id   AF-M1AWW7-F1
#
_cell.length_a   1.000
_cell.length_b   1.000
_cell.length_c   1.000
_cell.angle_alpha   90.00
_cell.angle_beta   90.00
_cell.angle_gamma   90.00
#
_symmetry.space_group_name_H-M   'P 1'
#
loop_
_entity.id
_entity.type
_entity.pdbx_description
1 polymer ?
#
loop_
_entity_poly.entity_id
_entity_poly.type
_entity_poly.pdbx_seq_one_letter_code
_entity_poly.pdbx_strand_id
1 'polypeptide(L)'
;MQTCSRAASVLSHVIKGNNQCKEKVLQIELEAPTPILGRAEPLLHRMVKYLALASSMKSKDGKSSTSENVFVQPIILKLLIIWLSDCPNAVQCFLDSRPHLTYLLELVSNPTTTVSVRGLAAVLLGECVIYNKSNASGRDAYSIVDAISQKVGLTSYFLKFDEMQKSSLFTSAKPFLPRKSLTRSSAASMAEIEDGANESSDQKNEHPMLASVFDSPFVYFLKRLEADIREKMVEAYSSPKSQVTVVPAELEQRSGENDVDYIKRLKTFVEKQCHEIQDLLSRNATLAEDLARTGGNNSSSLERKVSGGSDRVQLETLRRDLQEASQRIETLKADKAKAESEAATYKNLAGKTESDLKSLSDAYNSLEQANFRLEKEVDALKSGDIEALKEEAREEALKESEAELSDLLVCLGQEQSKVEKLSTRLRELGEDVDALLEGIGDDAGADDADEDEDED
;
A
#
# COMPACT_ATOMS: atom_id res chain seq x y z
N MET A 1 -29.96 30.83 17.93
CA MET A 1 -29.28 29.55 18.22
C MET A 1 -30.26 28.38 18.34
N GLN A 2 -31.21 28.38 19.27
CA GLN A 2 -32.23 27.30 19.39
C GLN A 2 -33.11 27.11 18.15
N THR A 3 -33.41 28.19 17.42
CA THR A 3 -34.10 28.12 16.12
C THR A 3 -33.25 27.43 15.05
N CYS A 4 -31.95 27.75 14.99
CA CYS A 4 -30.99 27.11 14.08
C CYS A 4 -30.81 25.62 14.39
N SER A 5 -30.75 25.24 15.66
CA SER A 5 -30.64 23.83 16.06
C SER A 5 -31.88 23.02 15.67
N ARG A 6 -33.08 23.60 15.85
CA ARG A 6 -34.34 22.99 15.41
C ARG A 6 -34.41 22.88 13.90
N ALA A 7 -34.02 23.93 13.17
CA ALA A 7 -33.99 23.92 11.70
C ALA A 7 -33.03 22.85 11.16
N ALA A 8 -31.81 22.77 11.70
CA ALA A 8 -30.84 21.73 11.32
C ALA A 8 -31.35 20.32 11.66
N SER A 9 -32.03 20.14 12.79
CA SER A 9 -32.65 18.86 13.16
C SER A 9 -33.79 18.47 12.20
N VAL A 10 -34.69 19.40 11.89
CA VAL A 10 -35.78 19.17 10.90
C VAL A 10 -35.19 18.81 9.55
N LEU A 11 -34.20 19.57 9.06
CA LEU A 11 -33.54 19.27 7.79
C LEU A 11 -32.86 17.90 7.82
N SER A 12 -32.17 17.56 8.91
CA SER A 12 -31.57 16.24 9.11
C SER A 12 -32.61 15.12 9.04
N HIS A 13 -33.79 15.29 9.65
CA HIS A 13 -34.87 14.32 9.57
C HIS A 13 -35.48 14.19 8.18
N VAL A 14 -35.59 15.29 7.42
CA VAL A 14 -36.12 15.29 6.06
C VAL A 14 -35.20 14.56 5.08
N ILE A 15 -33.87 14.70 5.24
CA ILE A 15 -32.89 14.11 4.32
C ILE A 15 -32.41 12.72 4.76
N LYS A 16 -32.57 12.33 6.04
CA LYS A 16 -32.10 11.05 6.57
C LYS A 16 -32.74 9.87 5.82
N GLY A 17 -31.91 9.02 5.22
CA GLY A 17 -32.36 7.84 4.47
C GLY A 17 -33.09 8.16 3.16
N ASN A 18 -33.04 9.42 2.68
CA ASN A 18 -33.71 9.83 1.45
C ASN A 18 -32.75 10.58 0.50
N ASN A 19 -32.18 9.85 -0.46
CA ASN A 19 -31.23 10.40 -1.42
C ASN A 19 -31.84 11.45 -2.35
N GLN A 20 -33.12 11.31 -2.73
CA GLN A 20 -33.80 12.32 -3.56
C GLN A 20 -33.94 13.66 -2.81
N CYS A 21 -34.26 13.61 -1.52
CA CYS A 21 -34.29 14.83 -0.69
C CYS A 21 -32.89 15.44 -0.56
N LYS A 22 -31.85 14.63 -0.35
CA LYS A 22 -30.46 15.12 -0.29
C LYS A 22 -30.05 15.86 -1.55
N GLU A 23 -30.41 15.33 -2.72
CA GLU A 23 -30.14 15.97 -4.03
C GLU A 23 -30.93 17.26 -4.22
N LYS A 24 -32.22 17.29 -3.83
CA LYS A 24 -33.03 18.52 -3.89
C LYS A 24 -32.49 19.61 -2.97
N VAL A 25 -32.08 19.26 -1.76
CA VAL A 25 -31.49 20.22 -0.82
C VAL A 25 -30.13 20.71 -1.34
N LEU A 26 -29.39 19.90 -2.10
CA LEU A 26 -28.13 20.29 -2.73
C LEU A 26 -28.29 21.41 -3.77
N GLN A 27 -29.45 21.45 -4.44
CA GLN A 27 -29.80 22.49 -5.41
C GLN A 27 -30.20 23.83 -4.77
N ILE A 28 -30.30 23.89 -3.44
CA ILE A 28 -30.61 25.15 -2.74
C ILE A 28 -29.37 26.04 -2.78
N GLU A 29 -29.47 27.10 -3.58
CA GLU A 29 -28.47 28.17 -3.60
C GLU A 29 -28.95 29.32 -2.70
N LEU A 30 -28.03 29.81 -1.86
CA LEU A 30 -28.27 30.96 -1.01
C LEU A 30 -27.67 32.20 -1.66
N GLU A 31 -28.45 33.28 -1.66
CA GLU A 31 -27.95 34.59 -2.08
C GLU A 31 -26.79 35.05 -1.19
N ALA A 32 -25.84 35.78 -1.80
CA ALA A 32 -24.72 36.35 -1.08
C ALA A 32 -25.24 37.41 -0.08
N PRO A 33 -24.67 37.51 1.14
CA PRO A 33 -25.02 38.57 2.10
C PRO A 33 -24.80 39.99 1.55
N THR A 34 -23.99 40.12 0.51
CA THR A 34 -23.74 41.34 -0.26
C THR A 34 -23.99 41.07 -1.76
N PRO A 35 -25.15 41.49 -2.30
CA PRO A 35 -25.59 41.19 -3.67
C PRO A 35 -24.66 41.67 -4.80
N ILE A 36 -23.78 42.64 -4.50
CA ILE A 36 -23.01 43.38 -5.51
C ILE A 36 -21.74 42.61 -5.95
N LEU A 37 -21.29 41.60 -5.20
CA LEU A 37 -19.98 40.95 -5.44
C LEU A 37 -19.95 39.42 -5.33
N GLY A 38 -21.06 38.76 -4.96
CA GLY A 38 -21.07 37.32 -4.70
C GLY A 38 -22.01 36.55 -5.62
N ARG A 39 -21.52 35.45 -6.21
CA ARG A 39 -22.36 34.45 -6.85
C ARG A 39 -23.24 33.73 -5.80
N ALA A 40 -24.38 33.22 -6.22
CA ALA A 40 -25.19 32.32 -5.41
C ALA A 40 -24.32 31.12 -4.97
N GLU A 41 -24.44 30.73 -3.70
CA GLU A 41 -23.58 29.70 -3.09
C GLU A 41 -24.44 28.52 -2.64
N PRO A 42 -24.01 27.26 -2.90
CA PRO A 42 -24.72 26.09 -2.40
C PRO A 42 -24.88 26.12 -0.88
N LEU A 43 -26.06 25.74 -0.38
CA LEU A 43 -26.34 25.65 1.06
C LEU A 43 -25.27 24.85 1.82
N LEU A 44 -24.77 23.76 1.21
CA LEU A 44 -23.73 22.91 1.77
C LEU A 44 -22.43 23.68 2.04
N HIS A 45 -21.96 24.50 1.08
CA HIS A 45 -20.75 25.33 1.25
C HIS A 45 -20.96 26.35 2.38
N ARG A 46 -22.16 26.93 2.47
CA ARG A 46 -22.50 27.84 3.54
C ARG A 46 -22.50 27.16 4.92
N MET A 47 -22.93 25.91 5.02
CA MET A 47 -22.85 25.14 6.27
C MET A 47 -21.40 24.94 6.72
N VAL A 48 -20.48 24.63 5.79
CA VAL A 48 -19.04 24.50 6.11
C VAL A 48 -18.45 25.84 6.54
N LYS A 49 -18.84 26.96 5.91
CA LYS A 49 -18.43 28.30 6.37
C LYS A 49 -18.92 28.59 7.79
N TYR A 50 -20.18 28.27 8.12
CA TYR A 50 -20.68 28.46 9.48
C TYR A 50 -20.01 27.54 10.51
N LEU A 51 -19.63 26.32 10.11
CA LEU A 51 -18.81 25.44 10.94
C LEU A 51 -17.45 26.08 11.26
N ALA A 52 -16.77 26.66 10.26
CA ALA A 52 -15.50 27.37 10.43
C ALA A 52 -15.63 28.66 11.26
N LEU A 53 -16.69 29.43 11.07
CA LEU A 53 -16.96 30.62 11.88
C LEU A 53 -17.22 30.26 13.34
N ALA A 54 -17.95 29.17 13.60
CA ALA A 54 -18.21 28.70 14.96
C ALA A 54 -16.92 28.33 15.72
N SER A 55 -15.85 27.88 15.03
CA SER A 55 -14.53 27.69 15.66
C SER A 55 -13.81 29.00 16.02
N SER A 56 -14.09 30.09 15.32
CA SER A 56 -13.41 31.39 15.52
C SER A 56 -14.05 32.26 16.61
N MET A 57 -15.31 32.00 16.98
CA MET A 57 -16.08 32.78 17.95
C MET A 57 -15.70 32.51 19.43
N LYS A 58 -14.39 32.40 19.75
CA LYS A 58 -13.93 32.50 21.14
C LYS A 58 -14.09 33.94 21.60
N SER A 59 -14.95 34.16 22.60
CA SER A 59 -15.32 35.48 23.11
C SER A 59 -14.10 36.33 23.49
N LYS A 60 -13.95 37.50 22.84
CA LYS A 60 -13.02 38.56 23.29
C LYS A 60 -13.49 39.27 24.58
N ASP A 61 -14.72 39.01 25.03
CA ASP A 61 -15.28 39.61 26.24
C ASP A 61 -15.55 38.56 27.31
N GLY A 62 -14.92 38.72 28.47
CA GLY A 62 -15.02 37.85 29.64
C GLY A 62 -16.37 37.85 30.36
N LYS A 63 -17.50 37.96 29.65
CA LYS A 63 -18.85 37.85 30.20
C LYS A 63 -19.71 36.85 29.41
N SER A 64 -19.81 35.65 30.00
CA SER A 64 -20.94 34.71 29.98
C SER A 64 -21.55 34.18 28.66
N SER A 65 -20.92 34.27 27.49
CA SER A 65 -21.45 33.61 26.26
C SER A 65 -20.84 32.23 25.95
N THR A 66 -19.93 31.73 26.80
CA THR A 66 -19.14 30.49 26.56
C THR A 66 -20.00 29.22 26.37
N SER A 67 -21.26 29.22 26.81
CA SER A 67 -22.18 28.07 26.71
C SER A 67 -22.86 27.94 25.34
N GLU A 68 -23.13 29.06 24.65
CA GLU A 68 -24.05 29.07 23.49
C GLU A 68 -23.42 28.62 22.16
N ASN A 69 -22.09 28.61 22.06
CA ASN A 69 -21.39 28.23 20.83
C ASN A 69 -20.88 26.78 20.82
N VAL A 70 -20.87 26.09 21.96
CA VAL A 70 -20.25 24.74 22.11
C VAL A 70 -21.00 23.68 21.31
N PHE A 71 -22.31 23.85 21.10
CA PHE A 71 -23.17 22.88 20.42
C PHE A 71 -23.38 23.16 18.92
N VAL A 72 -22.96 24.32 18.41
CA VAL A 72 -23.16 24.68 17.00
C VAL A 72 -22.35 23.78 16.07
N GLN A 73 -21.07 23.56 16.38
CA GLN A 73 -20.22 22.70 15.56
C GLN A 73 -20.73 21.26 15.52
N PRO A 74 -21.08 20.60 16.66
CA PRO A 74 -21.70 19.27 16.63
C PRO A 74 -23.00 19.19 15.82
N ILE A 75 -23.87 20.21 15.89
CA ILE A 75 -25.14 20.23 15.15
C ILE A 75 -24.89 20.30 13.64
N ILE A 76 -24.01 21.20 13.20
CA ILE A 76 -23.68 21.34 11.77
C ILE A 76 -22.98 20.07 11.27
N LEU A 77 -22.04 19.52 12.04
CA LEU A 77 -21.37 18.26 11.70
C LEU A 77 -22.36 17.11 11.61
N LYS A 78 -23.30 16.96 12.55
CA LYS A 78 -24.37 15.94 12.49
C LYS A 78 -25.18 16.07 11.20
N LEU A 79 -25.60 17.29 10.85
CA LEU A 79 -26.34 17.54 9.61
C LEU A 79 -25.51 17.14 8.38
N LEU A 80 -24.24 17.58 8.31
CA LEU A 80 -23.35 17.26 7.20
C LEU A 80 -23.10 15.76 7.06
N ILE A 81 -22.87 15.05 8.17
CA ILE A 81 -22.66 13.59 8.15
C ILE A 81 -23.92 12.90 7.61
N ILE A 82 -25.10 13.25 8.14
CA ILE A 82 -26.36 12.67 7.64
C ILE A 82 -26.57 12.99 6.16
N TRP A 83 -26.16 14.16 5.70
CA TRP A 83 -26.31 14.58 4.31
C TRP A 83 -25.36 13.84 3.36
N LEU A 84 -24.06 13.73 3.69
CA LEU A 84 -23.06 13.09 2.83
C LEU A 84 -23.22 11.57 2.76
N SER A 85 -23.73 10.95 3.82
CA SER A 85 -23.98 9.51 3.88
C SER A 85 -24.76 8.99 2.66
N ASP A 86 -24.28 7.93 2.01
CA ASP A 86 -24.92 7.29 0.84
C ASP A 86 -25.25 8.27 -0.32
N CYS A 87 -24.62 9.45 -0.38
CA CYS A 87 -24.92 10.50 -1.36
C CYS A 87 -23.64 11.05 -2.04
N PRO A 88 -23.15 10.38 -3.09
CA PRO A 88 -21.92 10.78 -3.80
C PRO A 88 -21.95 12.20 -4.36
N ASN A 89 -23.12 12.67 -4.81
CA ASN A 89 -23.28 14.04 -5.34
C ASN A 89 -23.04 15.09 -4.26
N ALA A 90 -23.47 14.84 -3.01
CA ALA A 90 -23.21 15.73 -1.88
C ALA A 90 -21.72 15.73 -1.51
N VAL A 91 -21.06 14.55 -1.55
CA VAL A 91 -19.60 14.43 -1.35
C VAL A 91 -18.84 15.19 -2.44
N GLN A 92 -19.22 15.06 -3.70
CA GLN A 92 -18.59 15.79 -4.80
C GLN A 92 -18.73 17.31 -4.62
N CYS A 93 -19.94 17.79 -4.32
CA CYS A 93 -20.18 19.21 -4.03
C CYS A 93 -19.34 19.70 -2.85
N PHE A 94 -19.19 18.90 -1.79
CA PHE A 94 -18.31 19.22 -0.66
C PHE A 94 -16.84 19.36 -1.11
N LEU A 95 -16.35 18.43 -1.93
CA LEU A 95 -14.97 18.37 -2.43
C LEU A 95 -14.67 19.34 -3.58
N ASP A 96 -15.67 19.98 -4.18
CA ASP A 96 -15.48 21.01 -5.22
C ASP A 96 -14.73 22.24 -4.68
N SER A 97 -14.77 22.47 -3.37
CA SER A 97 -14.04 23.55 -2.69
C SER A 97 -12.91 22.97 -1.85
N ARG A 98 -11.67 23.09 -2.35
CA ARG A 98 -10.44 22.64 -1.66
C ARG A 98 -10.31 23.13 -0.21
N PRO A 99 -10.68 24.38 0.14
CA PRO A 99 -10.67 24.85 1.53
C PRO A 99 -11.46 23.98 2.51
N HIS A 100 -12.52 23.29 2.07
CA HIS A 100 -13.32 22.44 2.96
C HIS A 100 -12.51 21.25 3.48
N LEU A 101 -11.78 20.57 2.58
CA LEU A 101 -10.92 19.44 2.95
C LEU A 101 -9.77 19.87 3.86
N THR A 102 -9.12 21.00 3.54
CA THR A 102 -8.06 21.58 4.37
C THR A 102 -8.58 21.91 5.77
N TYR A 103 -9.75 22.57 5.86
CA TYR A 103 -10.36 22.90 7.13
C TYR A 103 -10.71 21.66 7.97
N LEU A 104 -11.25 20.59 7.37
CA LEU A 104 -11.54 19.35 8.11
C LEU A 104 -10.27 18.68 8.64
N LEU A 105 -9.21 18.61 7.84
CA LEU A 105 -7.92 18.06 8.27
C LEU A 105 -7.36 18.84 9.47
N GLU A 106 -7.42 20.18 9.42
CA GLU A 106 -7.03 21.03 10.55
C GLU A 106 -7.93 20.84 11.77
N LEU A 107 -9.25 20.72 11.57
CA LEU A 107 -10.22 20.54 12.65
C LEU A 107 -10.00 19.22 13.39
N VAL A 108 -9.70 18.14 12.66
CA VAL A 108 -9.37 16.82 13.21
C VAL A 108 -8.07 16.85 14.02
N SER A 109 -7.05 17.56 13.52
CA SER A 109 -5.74 17.66 14.18
C SER A 109 -5.70 18.68 15.34
N ASN A 110 -6.68 19.57 15.46
CA ASN A 110 -6.64 20.66 16.43
C ASN A 110 -6.82 20.18 17.88
N PRO A 111 -5.81 20.27 18.77
CA PRO A 111 -5.89 19.77 20.14
C PRO A 111 -6.88 20.56 21.01
N THR A 112 -7.21 21.80 20.61
CA THR A 112 -8.07 22.71 21.39
C THR A 112 -9.57 22.52 21.14
N THR A 113 -9.92 21.73 20.12
CA THR A 113 -11.28 21.37 19.76
C THR A 113 -11.81 20.25 20.66
N THR A 114 -13.11 20.25 20.98
CA THR A 114 -13.71 19.21 21.81
C THR A 114 -13.59 17.84 21.14
N VAL A 115 -13.45 16.78 21.95
CA VAL A 115 -13.30 15.40 21.48
C VAL A 115 -14.43 15.02 20.51
N SER A 116 -15.67 15.38 20.85
CA SER A 116 -16.86 15.13 20.01
C SER A 116 -16.80 15.81 18.66
N VAL A 117 -16.32 17.06 18.57
CA VAL A 117 -16.20 17.78 17.30
C VAL A 117 -15.09 17.17 16.43
N ARG A 118 -13.95 16.78 17.02
CA ARG A 118 -12.88 16.09 16.29
C ARG A 118 -13.33 14.74 15.75
N GLY A 119 -14.02 13.94 16.57
CA GLY A 119 -14.55 12.64 16.17
C GLY A 119 -15.58 12.76 15.05
N LEU A 120 -16.54 13.69 15.17
CA LEU A 120 -17.52 13.96 14.10
C LEU A 120 -16.87 14.50 12.81
N ALA A 121 -15.85 15.36 12.93
CA ALA A 121 -15.09 15.83 11.77
C ALA A 121 -14.31 14.69 11.10
N ALA A 122 -13.75 13.76 11.88
CA ALA A 122 -13.10 12.56 11.38
C ALA A 122 -14.10 11.67 10.63
N VAL A 123 -15.30 11.45 11.20
CA VAL A 123 -16.38 10.72 10.50
C VAL A 123 -16.71 11.36 9.15
N LEU A 124 -16.94 12.68 9.12
CA LEU A 124 -17.27 13.41 7.89
C LEU A 124 -16.15 13.30 6.83
N LEU A 125 -14.89 13.34 7.28
CA LEU A 125 -13.73 13.14 6.42
C LEU A 125 -13.65 11.70 5.88
N GLY A 126 -14.03 10.72 6.69
CA GLY A 126 -14.17 9.32 6.27
C GLY A 126 -15.27 9.10 5.23
N GLU A 127 -16.40 9.82 5.35
CA GLU A 127 -17.45 9.81 4.32
C GLU A 127 -16.98 10.33 2.97
N CYS A 128 -16.04 11.28 2.96
CA CYS A 128 -15.38 11.76 1.75
C CYS A 128 -14.46 10.71 1.11
N VAL A 129 -14.22 9.57 1.76
CA VAL A 129 -13.50 8.42 1.20
C VAL A 129 -14.48 7.33 0.77
N ILE A 130 -15.40 6.92 1.65
CA ILE A 130 -16.28 5.76 1.39
C ILE A 130 -17.38 6.01 0.35
N TYR A 131 -17.90 7.24 0.27
CA TYR A 131 -18.99 7.60 -0.64
C TYR A 131 -18.50 8.39 -1.85
N ASN A 132 -17.18 8.50 -2.01
CA ASN A 132 -16.57 9.22 -3.11
C ASN A 132 -16.53 8.38 -4.38
N LYS A 133 -17.12 8.90 -5.44
CA LYS A 133 -17.11 8.30 -6.79
C LYS A 133 -16.24 9.07 -7.79
N SER A 134 -15.52 10.10 -7.33
CA SER A 134 -14.66 10.92 -8.17
C SER A 134 -13.34 10.21 -8.44
N ASN A 135 -12.97 10.13 -9.72
CA ASN A 135 -11.64 9.70 -10.17
C ASN A 135 -10.73 10.90 -10.49
N ALA A 136 -11.16 12.13 -10.17
CA ALA A 136 -10.38 13.32 -10.43
C ALA A 136 -9.16 13.39 -9.48
N SER A 137 -7.96 13.48 -10.07
CA SER A 137 -6.70 13.54 -9.34
C SER A 137 -6.71 14.62 -8.25
N GLY A 138 -6.39 14.24 -7.01
CA GLY A 138 -6.34 15.16 -5.87
C GLY A 138 -7.68 15.35 -5.15
N ARG A 139 -8.75 14.73 -5.64
CA ARG A 139 -10.07 14.66 -4.98
C ARG A 139 -10.63 13.24 -4.94
N ASP A 140 -9.90 12.27 -5.49
CA ASP A 140 -10.20 10.85 -5.38
C ASP A 140 -9.96 10.33 -3.95
N ALA A 141 -10.56 9.18 -3.65
CA ALA A 141 -10.48 8.56 -2.33
C ALA A 141 -9.03 8.33 -1.88
N TYR A 142 -8.13 7.89 -2.77
CA TYR A 142 -6.73 7.63 -2.44
C TYR A 142 -5.98 8.91 -2.09
N SER A 143 -6.20 9.99 -2.83
CA SER A 143 -5.62 11.31 -2.52
C SER A 143 -6.07 11.85 -1.16
N ILE A 144 -7.32 11.60 -0.78
CA ILE A 144 -7.86 12.00 0.53
C ILE A 144 -7.23 11.16 1.65
N VAL A 145 -7.13 9.83 1.47
CA VAL A 145 -6.47 8.93 2.42
C VAL A 145 -4.99 9.31 2.60
N ASP A 146 -4.28 9.62 1.51
CA ASP A 146 -2.89 10.10 1.54
C ASP A 146 -2.77 11.43 2.31
N ALA A 147 -3.69 12.38 2.06
CA ALA A 147 -3.73 13.64 2.81
C ALA A 147 -3.98 13.44 4.32
N ILE A 148 -4.85 12.50 4.70
CA ILE A 148 -5.08 12.12 6.10
C ILE A 148 -3.81 11.53 6.71
N SER A 149 -3.18 10.58 6.00
CA SER A 149 -1.95 9.94 6.44
C SER A 149 -0.83 10.95 6.67
N GLN A 150 -0.63 11.89 5.74
CA GLN A 150 0.41 12.91 5.82
C GLN A 150 0.14 14.01 6.87
N LYS A 151 -1.12 14.45 7.04
CA LYS A 151 -1.45 15.61 7.89
C LYS A 151 -1.88 15.25 9.31
N VAL A 152 -2.46 14.08 9.50
CA VAL A 152 -2.99 13.61 10.78
C VAL A 152 -2.24 12.38 11.28
N GLY A 153 -1.88 11.48 10.36
CA GLY A 153 -1.43 10.11 10.65
C GLY A 153 -2.63 9.17 10.83
N LEU A 154 -2.63 8.03 10.15
CA LEU A 154 -3.79 7.11 10.14
C LEU A 154 -4.14 6.59 11.54
N THR A 155 -3.15 6.23 12.36
CA THR A 155 -3.36 5.80 13.74
C THR A 155 -3.98 6.93 14.58
N SER A 156 -3.45 8.15 14.48
CA SER A 156 -3.97 9.32 15.18
C SER A 156 -5.39 9.69 14.73
N TYR A 157 -5.68 9.53 13.44
CA TYR A 157 -7.01 9.69 12.88
C TYR A 157 -8.00 8.68 13.48
N PHE A 158 -7.63 7.39 13.53
CA PHE A 158 -8.47 6.35 14.13
C PHE A 158 -8.68 6.52 15.63
N LEU A 159 -7.69 7.06 16.35
CA LEU A 159 -7.84 7.39 17.77
C LEU A 159 -8.95 8.43 18.03
N LYS A 160 -9.29 9.29 17.06
CA LYS A 160 -10.39 10.28 17.23
C LYS A 160 -11.75 9.63 17.39
N PHE A 161 -11.95 8.48 16.76
CA PHE A 161 -13.17 7.69 16.95
C PHE A 161 -13.18 7.08 18.36
N ASP A 162 -12.08 6.45 18.77
CA ASP A 162 -11.96 5.82 20.09
C ASP A 162 -12.14 6.81 21.23
N GLU A 163 -11.53 8.00 21.12
CA GLU A 163 -11.69 9.11 22.06
C GLU A 163 -13.17 9.56 22.12
N MET A 164 -13.83 9.69 20.97
CA MET A 164 -15.25 10.07 20.91
C MET A 164 -16.16 9.01 21.52
N GLN A 165 -15.92 7.72 21.26
CA GLN A 165 -16.72 6.64 21.82
C GLN A 165 -16.63 6.54 23.34
N LYS A 166 -15.45 6.84 23.91
CA LYS A 166 -15.21 6.86 25.36
C LYS A 166 -15.83 8.06 26.08
N SER A 167 -16.30 9.07 25.33
CA SER A 167 -16.93 10.25 25.94
C SER A 167 -18.28 9.91 26.58
N SER A 168 -18.63 10.60 27.66
CA SER A 168 -19.90 10.45 28.38
C SER A 168 -21.12 10.68 27.48
N LEU A 169 -21.02 11.62 26.54
CA LEU A 169 -22.05 11.92 25.54
C LEU A 169 -22.36 10.73 24.62
N PHE A 170 -21.39 9.84 24.39
CA PHE A 170 -21.55 8.67 23.52
C PHE A 170 -21.89 7.39 24.31
N THR A 171 -21.41 7.29 25.55
CA THR A 171 -21.64 6.14 26.44
C THR A 171 -23.03 6.17 27.10
N SER A 172 -23.59 7.36 27.32
CA SER A 172 -24.93 7.53 27.91
C SER A 172 -26.10 7.18 26.98
N ALA A 173 -25.82 6.91 25.70
CA ALA A 173 -26.82 6.55 24.71
C ALA A 173 -27.42 5.15 24.99
N LYS A 174 -28.65 5.11 25.49
CA LYS A 174 -29.40 3.87 25.74
C LYS A 174 -29.67 3.10 24.45
N PRO A 175 -29.75 1.75 24.48
CA PRO A 175 -30.12 0.94 23.32
C PRO A 175 -31.45 1.39 22.72
N PHE A 176 -31.51 1.45 21.39
CA PHE A 176 -32.70 1.87 20.67
C PHE A 176 -33.83 0.87 20.90
N LEU A 177 -34.83 1.26 21.71
CA LEU A 177 -36.16 0.65 21.70
C LEU A 177 -36.98 1.40 20.64
N PRO A 178 -37.54 0.73 19.61
CA PRO A 178 -38.40 1.40 18.65
C PRO A 178 -39.58 2.03 19.39
N ARG A 179 -39.69 3.37 19.36
CA ARG A 179 -40.85 4.08 19.90
C ARG A 179 -42.11 3.52 19.25
N LYS A 180 -43.07 3.11 20.08
CA LYS A 180 -44.42 2.68 19.64
C LYS A 180 -44.97 3.73 18.67
N SER A 181 -45.56 3.25 17.58
CA SER A 181 -46.23 4.08 16.58
C SER A 181 -47.21 5.04 17.25
N LEU A 182 -47.19 6.31 16.84
CA LEU A 182 -48.15 7.31 17.28
C LEU A 182 -49.54 6.93 16.76
N THR A 183 -50.26 6.13 17.53
CA THR A 183 -51.68 5.88 17.35
C THR A 183 -52.46 7.02 18.00
N ARG A 184 -53.70 7.26 17.54
CA ARG A 184 -54.59 8.33 18.02
C ARG A 184 -54.74 8.35 19.56
N SER A 185 -54.56 7.20 20.21
CA SER A 185 -54.58 7.04 21.66
C SER A 185 -53.35 7.62 22.39
N SER A 186 -52.18 7.70 21.74
CA SER A 186 -50.95 8.25 22.33
C SER A 186 -50.86 9.78 22.29
N ALA A 187 -51.70 10.44 21.49
CA ALA A 187 -51.79 11.90 21.50
C ALA A 187 -52.56 12.43 22.72
N ALA A 188 -53.49 11.63 23.26
CA ALA A 188 -54.26 11.97 24.45
C ALA A 188 -53.46 11.81 25.76
N SER A 189 -52.49 10.89 25.81
CA SER A 189 -51.67 10.65 27.00
C SER A 189 -50.49 11.63 27.17
N MET A 190 -50.24 12.51 26.20
CA MET A 190 -49.20 13.56 26.28
C MET A 190 -49.65 14.79 27.10
N ALA A 191 -50.89 14.79 27.62
CA ALA A 191 -51.41 15.87 28.47
C ALA A 191 -51.05 15.70 29.96
N GLU A 192 -50.53 14.54 30.37
CA GLU A 192 -50.06 14.31 31.74
C GLU A 192 -48.53 14.39 31.75
N ILE A 193 -48.01 15.51 32.25
CA ILE A 193 -46.60 15.73 32.54
C ILE A 193 -46.24 14.78 33.69
N GLU A 194 -45.55 13.69 33.36
CA GLU A 194 -44.95 12.81 34.36
C GLU A 194 -43.70 13.50 34.92
N ASP A 195 -43.88 14.14 36.07
CA ASP A 195 -42.84 14.62 36.97
C ASP A 195 -42.08 13.42 37.57
N GLY A 196 -41.10 12.92 36.82
CA GLY A 196 -40.20 11.85 37.22
C GLY A 196 -38.94 12.38 37.93
N ALA A 197 -39.12 13.00 39.09
CA ALA A 197 -38.02 13.34 40.00
C ALA A 197 -37.52 12.10 40.76
N ASN A 198 -36.39 11.53 40.34
CA ASN A 198 -35.25 11.09 41.17
C ASN A 198 -34.40 10.03 40.45
N GLU A 199 -33.20 10.41 40.01
CA GLU A 199 -32.00 9.65 40.36
C GLU A 199 -30.86 10.64 40.63
N SER A 200 -30.39 10.62 41.87
CA SER A 200 -29.20 11.32 42.34
C SER A 200 -27.95 10.72 41.70
N SER A 201 -27.30 11.47 40.82
CA SER A 201 -25.85 11.35 40.62
C SER A 201 -25.28 12.71 40.20
N ASP A 202 -24.13 13.06 40.77
CA ASP A 202 -23.36 14.28 40.53
C ASP A 202 -22.91 14.43 39.06
N GLN A 203 -23.82 14.68 38.11
CA GLN A 203 -23.47 15.10 36.75
C GLN A 203 -23.32 16.61 36.69
N LYS A 204 -22.12 17.07 37.06
CA LYS A 204 -21.63 18.41 36.75
C LYS A 204 -21.67 18.63 35.22
N ASN A 205 -22.54 19.54 34.77
CA ASN A 205 -22.47 20.25 33.49
C ASN A 205 -22.56 19.43 32.19
N GLU A 206 -23.64 18.69 31.94
CA GLU A 206 -23.97 18.27 30.57
C GLU A 206 -25.22 19.01 30.05
N HIS A 207 -25.01 19.89 29.05
CA HIS A 207 -26.09 20.72 28.50
C HIS A 207 -27.12 19.85 27.74
N PRO A 208 -28.45 20.00 28.00
CA PRO A 208 -29.51 19.20 27.39
C PRO A 208 -29.50 19.17 25.85
N MET A 209 -28.97 20.22 25.22
CA MET A 209 -28.88 20.31 23.77
C MET A 209 -27.81 19.38 23.17
N LEU A 210 -26.68 19.13 23.85
CA LEU A 210 -25.66 18.19 23.37
C LEU A 210 -26.16 16.75 23.45
N ALA A 211 -26.90 16.40 24.50
CA ALA A 211 -27.57 15.10 24.60
C ALA A 211 -28.57 14.86 23.44
N SER A 212 -29.22 15.92 22.92
CA SER A 212 -30.09 15.81 21.74
C SER A 212 -29.34 15.62 20.42
N VAL A 213 -28.08 16.08 20.33
CA VAL A 213 -27.23 15.86 19.15
C VAL A 213 -26.77 14.40 19.10
N PHE A 214 -26.40 13.83 20.24
CA PHE A 214 -26.00 12.43 20.38
C PHE A 214 -27.17 11.53 20.81
N ASP A 215 -28.30 11.63 20.07
CA ASP A 215 -29.41 10.71 20.28
C ASP A 215 -29.02 9.27 19.90
N SER A 216 -29.62 8.29 20.57
CA SER A 216 -29.33 6.87 20.36
C SER A 216 -29.31 6.44 18.88
N PRO A 217 -30.30 6.81 18.03
CA PRO A 217 -30.27 6.49 16.61
C PRO A 217 -29.04 7.02 15.86
N PHE A 218 -28.54 8.21 16.22
CA PHE A 218 -27.37 8.79 15.59
C PHE A 218 -26.09 8.15 16.10
N VAL A 219 -25.98 7.84 17.39
CA VAL A 219 -24.83 7.12 17.96
C VAL A 219 -24.64 5.75 17.31
N TYR A 220 -25.71 4.97 17.14
CA TYR A 220 -25.65 3.68 16.43
C TYR A 220 -25.27 3.84 14.96
N PHE A 221 -25.80 4.88 14.31
CA PHE A 221 -25.44 5.21 12.93
C PHE A 221 -23.94 5.53 12.80
N LEU A 222 -23.38 6.33 13.72
CA LEU A 222 -21.95 6.63 13.77
C LEU A 222 -21.09 5.39 13.98
N LYS A 223 -21.48 4.46 14.87
CA LYS A 223 -20.75 3.21 15.11
C LYS A 223 -20.66 2.34 13.85
N ARG A 224 -21.77 2.23 13.10
CA ARG A 224 -21.78 1.49 11.83
C ARG A 224 -20.88 2.16 10.80
N LEU A 225 -21.06 3.47 10.64
CA LEU A 225 -20.30 4.27 9.68
C LEU A 225 -18.79 4.23 9.97
N GLU A 226 -18.40 4.24 11.24
CA GLU A 226 -17.00 4.09 11.65
C GLU A 226 -16.40 2.76 11.21
N ALA A 227 -17.13 1.64 11.38
CA ALA A 227 -16.64 0.33 10.95
C ALA A 227 -16.39 0.32 9.44
N ASP A 228 -17.36 0.83 8.66
CA ASP A 228 -17.25 0.93 7.21
C ASP A 228 -16.08 1.84 6.78
N ILE A 229 -15.89 2.98 7.48
CA ILE A 229 -14.77 3.90 7.24
C ILE A 229 -13.44 3.22 7.52
N ARG A 230 -13.29 2.51 8.65
CA ARG A 230 -12.03 1.83 9.00
C ARG A 230 -11.65 0.80 7.95
N GLU A 231 -12.59 -0.04 7.53
CA GLU A 231 -12.37 -1.03 6.49
C GLU A 231 -11.93 -0.38 5.17
N LYS A 232 -12.70 0.58 4.68
CA LYS A 232 -12.42 1.25 3.39
C LYS A 232 -11.15 2.09 3.40
N MET A 233 -10.82 2.73 4.52
CA MET A 233 -9.56 3.47 4.68
C MET A 233 -8.35 2.54 4.60
N VAL A 234 -8.41 1.39 5.28
CA VAL A 234 -7.33 0.40 5.23
C VAL A 234 -7.21 -0.19 3.83
N GLU A 235 -8.32 -0.56 3.20
CA GLU A 235 -8.33 -1.04 1.80
C GLU A 235 -7.69 -0.05 0.84
N ALA A 236 -8.10 1.23 0.89
CA ALA A 236 -7.58 2.28 0.03
C ALA A 236 -6.10 2.61 0.31
N TYR A 237 -5.66 2.51 1.58
CA TYR A 237 -4.26 2.75 1.94
C TYR A 237 -3.32 1.60 1.57
N SER A 238 -3.79 0.36 1.71
CA SER A 238 -3.01 -0.84 1.40
C SER A 238 -2.98 -1.17 -0.09
N SER A 239 -3.93 -0.65 -0.87
CA SER A 239 -3.96 -0.83 -2.32
C SER A 239 -2.91 0.07 -2.99
N PRO A 240 -1.96 -0.47 -3.76
CA PRO A 240 -1.17 0.33 -4.67
C PRO A 240 -2.13 1.08 -5.61
N LYS A 241 -1.86 2.37 -5.91
CA LYS A 241 -2.67 3.20 -6.83
C LYS A 241 -2.84 2.62 -8.25
N SER A 242 -2.21 1.48 -8.51
CA SER A 242 -2.21 0.73 -9.75
C SER A 242 -3.11 -0.49 -9.60
N GLN A 243 -4.41 -0.32 -9.89
CA GLN A 243 -5.28 -1.46 -10.19
C GLN A 243 -4.79 -2.04 -11.54
N VAL A 244 -3.80 -2.93 -11.49
CA VAL A 244 -3.25 -3.66 -12.64
C VAL A 244 -4.25 -4.75 -13.04
N THR A 245 -5.27 -4.37 -13.78
CA THR A 245 -6.08 -5.34 -14.56
C THR A 245 -5.84 -5.21 -16.06
N VAL A 246 -5.02 -4.25 -16.48
CA VAL A 246 -4.51 -4.12 -17.85
C VAL A 246 -3.00 -4.08 -17.72
N VAL A 247 -2.28 -4.91 -18.49
CA VAL A 247 -0.84 -4.78 -18.68
C VAL A 247 -0.58 -3.30 -18.98
N PRO A 248 0.16 -2.55 -18.12
CA PRO A 248 0.40 -1.14 -18.34
C PRO A 248 0.84 -0.92 -19.79
N ALA A 249 0.32 0.10 -20.47
CA ALA A 249 0.74 0.39 -21.86
C ALA A 249 2.26 0.62 -21.96
N GLU A 250 2.93 0.86 -20.83
CA GLU A 250 4.38 0.90 -20.68
C GLU A 250 5.08 -0.47 -20.73
N LEU A 251 4.37 -1.59 -20.60
CA LEU A 251 4.91 -2.94 -20.80
C LEU A 251 4.65 -3.46 -22.21
N GLU A 252 3.87 -2.77 -23.04
CA GLU A 252 3.70 -3.15 -24.44
C GLU A 252 4.84 -2.57 -25.30
N GLN A 253 5.33 -3.36 -26.27
CA GLN A 253 6.32 -2.90 -27.24
C GLN A 253 5.66 -1.88 -28.17
N ARG A 254 6.24 -0.67 -28.26
CA ARG A 254 5.67 0.39 -29.10
C ARG A 254 5.89 0.08 -30.57
N SER A 255 4.96 0.50 -31.44
CA SER A 255 5.08 0.28 -32.88
C SER A 255 6.35 0.94 -33.43
N GLY A 256 7.30 0.12 -33.92
CA GLY A 256 8.59 0.56 -34.45
C GLY A 256 9.73 0.67 -33.42
N GLU A 257 9.51 0.26 -32.17
CA GLU A 257 10.56 0.16 -31.16
C GLU A 257 11.39 -1.12 -31.37
N ASN A 258 12.72 -0.99 -31.49
CA ASN A 258 13.60 -2.16 -31.57
C ASN A 258 13.65 -2.89 -30.22
N ASP A 259 14.02 -4.17 -30.25
CA ASP A 259 14.00 -5.02 -29.05
C ASP A 259 14.97 -4.53 -27.96
N VAL A 260 16.10 -3.92 -28.34
CA VAL A 260 17.11 -3.41 -27.40
C VAL A 260 16.58 -2.21 -26.61
N ASP A 261 15.91 -1.29 -27.29
CA ASP A 261 15.29 -0.10 -26.70
C ASP A 261 14.07 -0.47 -25.86
N TYR A 262 13.29 -1.45 -26.31
CA TYR A 262 12.19 -2.02 -25.54
C TYR A 262 12.67 -2.65 -24.23
N ILE A 263 13.72 -3.50 -24.28
CA ILE A 263 14.32 -4.12 -23.08
C ILE A 263 14.89 -3.04 -22.14
N LYS A 264 15.57 -2.03 -22.69
CA LYS A 264 16.14 -0.93 -21.90
C LYS A 264 15.05 -0.13 -21.19
N ARG A 265 13.95 0.17 -21.87
CA ARG A 265 12.77 0.83 -21.29
C ARG A 265 12.13 -0.03 -20.21
N LEU A 266 11.94 -1.32 -20.47
CA LEU A 266 11.38 -2.27 -19.51
C LEU A 266 12.24 -2.35 -18.24
N LYS A 267 13.57 -2.40 -18.40
CA LYS A 267 14.54 -2.37 -17.30
C LYS A 267 14.40 -1.09 -16.47
N THR A 268 14.38 0.08 -17.11
CA THR A 268 14.20 1.35 -16.37
C THR A 268 12.86 1.44 -15.65
N PHE A 269 11.80 0.86 -16.22
CA PHE A 269 10.49 0.78 -15.58
C PHE A 269 10.51 -0.13 -14.34
N VAL A 270 11.09 -1.33 -14.46
CA VAL A 270 11.25 -2.27 -13.34
C VAL A 270 12.10 -1.65 -12.23
N GLU A 271 13.22 -1.02 -12.58
CA GLU A 271 14.06 -0.31 -11.61
C GLU A 271 13.27 0.78 -10.87
N LYS A 272 12.48 1.59 -11.59
CA LYS A 272 11.62 2.62 -10.97
C LYS A 272 10.58 2.01 -10.03
N GLN A 273 9.93 0.91 -10.43
CA GLN A 273 8.97 0.21 -9.57
C GLN A 273 9.63 -0.40 -8.33
N CYS A 274 10.84 -0.95 -8.44
CA CYS A 274 11.60 -1.41 -7.27
C CYS A 274 11.89 -0.27 -6.28
N HIS A 275 12.24 0.92 -6.76
CA HIS A 275 12.44 2.09 -5.90
C HIS A 275 11.14 2.51 -5.20
N GLU A 276 10.00 2.53 -5.92
CA GLU A 276 8.70 2.86 -5.33
C GLU A 276 8.28 1.85 -4.26
N ILE A 277 8.54 0.54 -4.47
CA ILE A 277 8.28 -0.51 -3.48
C ILE A 277 9.19 -0.36 -2.26
N GLN A 278 10.48 -0.09 -2.46
CA GLN A 278 11.44 0.16 -1.38
C GLN A 278 10.99 1.35 -0.51
N ASP A 279 10.50 2.41 -1.15
CA ASP A 279 9.94 3.58 -0.50
C ASP A 279 8.70 3.23 0.33
N LEU A 280 7.78 2.44 -0.21
CA LEU A 280 6.59 1.99 0.53
C LEU A 280 6.96 1.10 1.71
N LEU A 281 7.93 0.19 1.54
CA LEU A 281 8.42 -0.66 2.62
C LEU A 281 9.07 0.15 3.74
N SER A 282 9.86 1.18 3.42
CA SER A 282 10.45 2.07 4.42
C SER A 282 9.38 2.83 5.20
N ARG A 283 8.36 3.36 4.52
CA ARG A 283 7.20 4.02 5.17
C ARG A 283 6.44 3.05 6.08
N ASN A 284 6.18 1.83 5.62
CA ASN A 284 5.52 0.80 6.44
C ASN A 284 6.36 0.41 7.67
N ALA A 285 7.69 0.33 7.54
CA ALA A 285 8.59 0.08 8.66
C ALA A 285 8.53 1.21 9.71
N THR A 286 8.56 2.48 9.27
CA THR A 286 8.41 3.62 10.19
C THR A 286 7.04 3.63 10.89
N LEU A 287 5.97 3.25 10.19
CA LEU A 287 4.64 3.10 10.79
C LEU A 287 4.60 1.97 11.83
N ALA A 288 5.25 0.84 11.56
CA ALA A 288 5.35 -0.26 12.51
C ALA A 288 6.12 0.15 13.78
N GLU A 289 7.18 0.95 13.65
CA GLU A 289 7.92 1.52 14.78
C GLU A 289 7.09 2.54 15.58
N ASP A 290 6.34 3.42 14.89
CA ASP A 290 5.45 4.39 15.53
C ASP A 290 4.29 3.71 16.28
N LEU A 291 3.77 2.59 15.74
CA LEU A 291 2.79 1.74 16.42
C LEU A 291 3.39 1.11 17.69
N ALA A 292 4.64 0.64 17.64
CA ALA A 292 5.32 0.07 18.79
C ALA A 292 5.60 1.14 19.89
N ARG A 293 5.96 2.37 19.50
CA ARG A 293 6.20 3.49 20.43
C ARG A 293 4.92 4.03 21.05
N THR A 294 3.85 4.18 20.26
CA THR A 294 2.57 4.69 20.75
C THR A 294 1.88 3.70 21.69
N GLY A 295 2.10 2.39 21.49
CA GLY A 295 1.65 1.34 22.42
C GLY A 295 2.35 1.36 23.79
N GLY A 296 3.53 1.98 23.92
CA GLY A 296 4.31 2.02 25.16
C GLY A 296 4.07 3.23 26.06
N ASN A 297 3.46 4.31 25.56
CA ASN A 297 3.48 5.62 26.21
C ASN A 297 2.24 6.00 27.04
N ASN A 298 1.26 5.11 27.21
CA ASN A 298 0.00 5.41 27.91
C ASN A 298 -0.03 5.04 29.41
N SER A 299 1.12 4.89 30.09
CA SER A 299 1.14 4.48 31.51
C SER A 299 1.76 5.48 32.50
N SER A 300 2.09 6.71 32.10
CA SER A 300 2.73 7.65 33.03
C SER A 300 2.26 9.08 32.86
N SER A 301 1.01 9.37 33.24
CA SER A 301 0.61 10.62 33.93
C SER A 301 -0.90 10.85 33.84
N LEU A 302 -1.68 10.35 34.80
CA LEU A 302 -2.63 11.17 35.57
C LEU A 302 -3.29 10.33 36.67
N GLU A 303 -3.42 10.95 37.84
CA GLU A 303 -4.40 10.63 38.91
C GLU A 303 -4.15 9.43 39.82
N ARG A 304 -3.17 9.67 40.71
CA ARG A 304 -3.17 9.21 42.08
C ARG A 304 -4.40 9.75 42.83
N LYS A 305 -5.48 8.96 42.93
CA LYS A 305 -6.32 8.81 44.15
C LYS A 305 -7.48 7.80 43.96
N VAL A 306 -7.48 6.80 44.85
CA VAL A 306 -8.57 5.85 45.19
C VAL A 306 -8.75 4.61 44.27
N SER A 307 -7.82 3.64 44.36
CA SER A 307 -8.05 2.18 44.19
C SER A 307 -6.73 1.41 44.38
N GLY A 308 -6.18 1.38 45.60
CA GLY A 308 -4.80 0.92 45.83
C GLY A 308 -4.55 -0.60 45.77
N GLY A 309 -5.60 -1.43 45.78
CA GLY A 309 -5.48 -2.88 45.86
C GLY A 309 -5.68 -3.59 44.53
N SER A 310 -6.79 -3.29 43.83
CA SER A 310 -7.15 -3.99 42.58
C SER A 310 -6.24 -3.58 41.43
N ASP A 311 -5.96 -2.29 41.27
CA ASP A 311 -5.15 -1.74 40.19
C ASP A 311 -3.69 -2.23 40.29
N ARG A 312 -3.18 -2.44 41.50
CA ARG A 312 -1.83 -2.98 41.72
C ARG A 312 -1.73 -4.45 41.32
N VAL A 313 -2.74 -5.26 41.64
CA VAL A 313 -2.81 -6.66 41.23
C VAL A 313 -2.98 -6.78 39.71
N GLN A 314 -3.79 -5.91 39.09
CA GLN A 314 -3.94 -5.87 37.63
C GLN A 314 -2.64 -5.44 36.94
N LEU A 315 -1.93 -4.44 37.48
CA LEU A 315 -0.64 -4.00 36.94
C LEU A 315 0.45 -5.08 37.07
N GLU A 316 0.51 -5.80 38.19
CA GLU A 316 1.42 -6.93 38.39
C GLU A 316 1.06 -8.11 37.45
N THR A 317 -0.24 -8.37 37.23
CA THR A 317 -0.71 -9.37 36.27
C THR A 317 -0.31 -9.02 34.84
N LEU A 318 -0.54 -7.78 34.41
CA LEU A 318 -0.16 -7.30 33.08
C LEU A 318 1.36 -7.31 32.88
N ARG A 319 2.16 -7.02 33.91
CA ARG A 319 3.63 -7.15 33.84
C ARG A 319 4.07 -8.59 33.64
N ARG A 320 3.47 -9.54 34.37
CA ARG A 320 3.75 -10.98 34.18
C ARG A 320 3.38 -11.41 32.77
N ASP A 321 2.20 -11.02 32.29
CA ASP A 321 1.73 -11.38 30.94
C ASP A 321 2.64 -10.76 29.84
N LEU A 322 3.11 -9.53 30.03
CA LEU A 322 4.06 -8.88 29.12
C LEU A 322 5.43 -9.60 29.11
N GLN A 323 5.91 -10.03 30.28
CA GLN A 323 7.16 -10.78 30.38
C GLN A 323 7.04 -12.16 29.72
N GLU A 324 5.93 -12.87 29.95
CA GLU A 324 5.65 -14.14 29.29
C GLU A 324 5.51 -13.99 27.77
N ALA A 325 4.81 -12.95 27.30
CA ALA A 325 4.69 -12.67 25.88
C ALA A 325 6.05 -12.34 25.24
N SER A 326 6.90 -11.58 25.95
CA SER A 326 8.25 -11.26 25.48
C SER A 326 9.11 -12.52 25.38
N GLN A 327 9.04 -13.43 26.36
CA GLN A 327 9.76 -14.69 26.32
C GLN A 327 9.27 -15.60 25.19
N ARG A 328 7.96 -15.66 24.94
CA ARG A 328 7.39 -16.39 23.79
C ARG A 328 7.86 -15.83 22.44
N ILE A 329 8.02 -14.51 22.33
CA ILE A 329 8.56 -13.88 21.13
C ILE A 329 10.03 -14.26 20.92
N GLU A 330 10.85 -14.30 21.98
CA GLU A 330 12.23 -14.74 21.87
C GLU A 330 12.35 -16.21 21.45
N THR A 331 11.54 -17.11 22.01
CA THR A 331 11.53 -18.52 21.60
C THR A 331 11.10 -18.67 20.13
N LEU A 332 10.05 -17.96 19.70
CA LEU A 332 9.61 -17.98 18.31
C LEU A 332 10.66 -17.42 17.34
N LYS A 333 11.44 -16.41 17.76
CA LYS A 333 12.56 -15.90 16.96
C LYS A 333 13.68 -16.93 16.82
N ALA A 334 14.01 -17.65 17.90
CA ALA A 334 15.01 -18.72 17.85
C ALA A 334 14.55 -19.89 16.95
N ASP A 335 13.29 -20.29 17.07
CA ASP A 335 12.69 -21.35 16.24
C ASP A 335 12.64 -20.94 14.76
N LYS A 336 12.29 -19.68 14.47
CA LYS A 336 12.34 -19.14 13.10
C LYS A 336 13.75 -19.20 12.52
N ALA A 337 14.77 -18.76 13.26
CA ALA A 337 16.16 -18.79 12.81
C ALA A 337 16.64 -20.23 12.55
N LYS A 338 16.21 -21.18 13.38
CA LYS A 338 16.50 -22.60 13.18
C LYS A 338 15.81 -23.15 11.92
N ALA A 339 14.54 -22.85 11.72
CA ALA A 339 13.79 -23.27 10.54
C ALA A 339 14.36 -22.67 9.24
N GLU A 340 14.81 -21.41 9.27
CA GLU A 340 15.47 -20.76 8.12
C GLU A 340 16.81 -21.43 7.78
N SER A 341 17.59 -21.81 8.80
CA SER A 341 18.82 -22.59 8.64
C SER A 341 18.54 -23.97 8.00
N GLU A 342 17.55 -24.70 8.51
CA GLU A 342 17.14 -26.01 7.98
C GLU A 342 16.61 -25.89 6.53
N ALA A 343 15.83 -24.85 6.23
CA ALA A 343 15.37 -24.59 4.86
C ALA A 343 16.55 -24.34 3.90
N ALA A 344 17.58 -23.62 4.35
CA ALA A 344 18.77 -23.38 3.55
C ALA A 344 19.56 -24.68 3.27
N THR A 345 19.67 -25.57 4.27
CA THR A 345 20.34 -26.87 4.06
C THR A 345 19.56 -27.77 3.12
N TYR A 346 18.23 -27.84 3.24
CA TYR A 346 17.40 -28.60 2.31
C TYR A 346 17.45 -28.06 0.88
N LYS A 347 17.49 -26.74 0.70
CA LYS A 347 17.65 -26.12 -0.62
C LYS A 347 18.98 -26.50 -1.27
N ASN A 348 20.07 -26.47 -0.50
CA ASN A 348 21.39 -26.88 -1.00
C ASN A 348 21.42 -28.36 -1.36
N LEU A 349 20.80 -29.22 -0.54
CA LEU A 349 20.70 -30.65 -0.82
C LEU A 349 19.89 -30.90 -2.09
N ALA A 350 18.76 -30.23 -2.27
CA ALA A 350 17.93 -30.33 -3.47
C ALA A 350 18.71 -29.92 -4.73
N GLY A 351 19.43 -28.79 -4.69
CA GLY A 351 20.27 -28.35 -5.80
C GLY A 351 21.38 -29.34 -6.15
N LYS A 352 21.99 -29.98 -5.14
CA LYS A 352 22.95 -31.07 -5.37
C LYS A 352 22.29 -32.27 -6.06
N THR A 353 21.13 -32.71 -5.56
CA THR A 353 20.43 -33.86 -6.17
C THR A 353 19.95 -33.58 -7.60
N GLU A 354 19.60 -32.33 -7.91
CA GLU A 354 19.24 -31.91 -9.27
C GLU A 354 20.47 -31.94 -10.20
N SER A 355 21.62 -31.46 -9.73
CA SER A 355 22.88 -31.56 -10.48
C SER A 355 23.30 -33.02 -10.70
N ASP A 356 23.15 -33.88 -9.70
CA ASP A 356 23.50 -35.30 -9.81
C ASP A 356 22.57 -36.01 -10.81
N LEU A 357 21.26 -35.72 -10.78
CA LEU A 357 20.29 -36.24 -11.74
C LEU A 357 20.57 -35.77 -13.16
N LYS A 358 20.98 -34.51 -13.34
CA LYS A 358 21.36 -33.98 -14.64
C LYS A 358 22.58 -34.69 -15.21
N SER A 359 23.65 -34.82 -14.40
CA SER A 359 24.85 -35.57 -14.79
C SER A 359 24.52 -37.04 -15.15
N LEU A 360 23.62 -37.67 -14.39
CA LEU A 360 23.19 -39.04 -14.69
C LEU A 360 22.39 -39.12 -15.99
N SER A 361 21.52 -38.15 -16.26
CA SER A 361 20.79 -38.05 -17.52
C SER A 361 21.73 -37.86 -18.70
N ASP A 362 22.75 -37.00 -18.56
CA ASP A 362 23.74 -36.76 -19.61
C ASP A 362 24.59 -38.01 -19.89
N ALA A 363 24.95 -38.76 -18.84
CA ALA A 363 25.64 -40.04 -18.97
C ALA A 363 24.76 -41.11 -19.65
N TYR A 364 23.47 -41.16 -19.32
CA TYR A 364 22.53 -42.08 -19.96
C TYR A 364 22.34 -41.77 -21.44
N ASN A 365 22.16 -40.50 -21.79
CA ASN A 365 22.06 -40.04 -23.19
C ASN A 365 23.33 -40.37 -23.98
N SER A 366 24.51 -40.19 -23.39
CA SER A 366 25.78 -40.53 -24.02
C SER A 366 25.91 -42.04 -24.27
N LEU A 367 25.48 -42.85 -23.30
CA LEU A 367 25.49 -44.31 -23.43
C LEU A 367 24.48 -44.80 -24.48
N GLU A 368 23.30 -44.18 -24.57
CA GLU A 368 22.31 -44.47 -25.59
C GLU A 368 22.86 -44.16 -27.00
N GLN A 369 23.54 -43.03 -27.17
CA GLN A 369 24.24 -42.71 -28.42
C GLN A 369 25.32 -43.73 -28.76
N ALA A 370 26.13 -44.16 -27.79
CA ALA A 370 27.14 -45.19 -28.00
C ALA A 370 26.53 -46.55 -28.39
N ASN A 371 25.44 -46.96 -27.72
CA ASN A 371 24.70 -48.17 -28.08
C ASN A 371 24.12 -48.07 -29.49
N PHE A 372 23.54 -46.94 -29.88
CA PHE A 372 23.01 -46.76 -31.23
C PHE A 372 24.11 -46.86 -32.30
N ARG A 373 25.29 -46.29 -32.04
CA ARG A 373 26.47 -46.43 -32.92
C ARG A 373 26.90 -47.89 -33.05
N LEU A 374 27.01 -48.60 -31.92
CA LEU A 374 27.38 -50.01 -31.91
C LEU A 374 26.33 -50.90 -32.59
N GLU A 375 25.03 -50.63 -32.41
CA GLU A 375 23.95 -51.34 -33.13
C GLU A 375 24.07 -51.14 -34.64
N LYS A 376 24.32 -49.90 -35.09
CA LYS A 376 24.54 -49.60 -36.52
C LYS A 376 25.76 -50.35 -37.07
N GLU A 377 26.87 -50.38 -36.32
CA GLU A 377 28.09 -51.10 -36.71
C GLU A 377 27.86 -52.61 -36.78
N VAL A 378 27.18 -53.18 -35.78
CA VAL A 378 26.82 -54.61 -35.75
C VAL A 378 25.89 -54.98 -36.90
N ASP A 379 24.89 -54.16 -37.22
CA ASP A 379 23.97 -54.41 -38.33
C ASP A 379 24.68 -54.30 -39.68
N ALA A 380 25.58 -53.32 -39.84
CA ALA A 380 26.41 -53.19 -41.03
C ALA A 380 27.36 -54.41 -41.21
N LEU A 381 28.03 -54.86 -40.14
CA LEU A 381 28.86 -56.07 -40.15
C LEU A 381 28.05 -57.35 -40.47
N LYS A 382 26.81 -57.46 -39.98
CA LYS A 382 25.90 -58.58 -40.28
C LYS A 382 25.38 -58.55 -41.73
N SER A 383 25.19 -57.37 -42.30
CA SER A 383 24.67 -57.19 -43.66
C SER A 383 25.72 -57.43 -44.76
N GLY A 384 27.01 -57.49 -44.41
CA GLY A 384 28.11 -57.72 -45.34
C GLY A 384 28.66 -56.44 -46.01
N ASP A 385 28.15 -55.26 -45.66
CA ASP A 385 28.57 -53.95 -46.18
C ASP A 385 29.82 -53.40 -45.47
N ILE A 386 30.89 -54.19 -45.44
CA ILE A 386 32.18 -53.81 -44.82
C ILE A 386 32.82 -52.60 -45.52
N GLU A 387 32.54 -52.39 -46.82
CA GLU A 387 33.08 -51.23 -47.55
C GLU A 387 32.40 -49.91 -47.17
N ALA A 388 31.07 -49.90 -46.97
CA ALA A 388 30.37 -48.69 -46.58
C ALA A 388 30.83 -48.19 -45.19
N LEU A 389 31.15 -49.11 -44.28
CA LEU A 389 31.72 -48.79 -42.96
C LEU A 389 33.14 -48.22 -43.05
N LYS A 390 33.99 -48.76 -43.94
CA LYS A 390 35.35 -48.21 -44.16
C LYS A 390 35.31 -46.82 -44.76
N GLU A 391 34.36 -46.56 -45.65
CA GLU A 391 34.19 -45.26 -46.27
C GLU A 391 33.62 -44.22 -45.29
N GLU A 392 32.64 -44.59 -44.45
CA GLU A 392 32.11 -43.71 -43.39
C GLU A 392 33.17 -43.40 -42.32
N ALA A 393 33.99 -44.38 -41.90
CA ALA A 393 35.10 -44.16 -40.98
C ALA A 393 36.20 -43.24 -41.57
N ARG A 394 36.46 -43.34 -42.88
CA ARG A 394 37.35 -42.39 -43.58
C ARG A 394 36.77 -40.99 -43.64
N GLU A 395 35.47 -40.86 -43.86
CA GLU A 395 34.80 -39.56 -43.93
C GLU A 395 34.78 -38.86 -42.54
N GLU A 396 34.60 -39.62 -41.46
CA GLU A 396 34.66 -39.08 -40.10
C GLU A 396 36.10 -38.64 -39.73
N ALA A 397 37.11 -39.44 -40.07
CA ALA A 397 38.52 -39.06 -39.89
C ALA A 397 38.90 -37.81 -40.71
N LEU A 398 38.37 -37.67 -41.93
CA LEU A 398 38.56 -36.46 -42.73
C LEU A 398 37.92 -35.24 -42.07
N LYS A 399 36.70 -35.36 -41.53
CA LYS A 399 36.02 -34.25 -40.83
C LYS A 399 36.76 -33.82 -39.56
N GLU A 400 37.31 -34.76 -38.80
CA GLU A 400 38.16 -34.43 -37.64
C GLU A 400 39.44 -33.71 -38.11
N SER A 401 40.08 -34.18 -39.18
CA SER A 401 41.27 -33.51 -39.75
C SER A 401 40.97 -32.10 -40.30
N GLU A 402 39.79 -31.88 -40.88
CA GLU A 402 39.35 -30.56 -41.35
C GLU A 402 39.06 -29.61 -40.19
N ALA A 403 38.51 -30.12 -39.08
CA ALA A 403 38.28 -29.34 -37.87
C ALA A 403 39.61 -28.91 -37.23
N GLU A 404 40.57 -29.83 -37.11
CA GLU A 404 41.91 -29.54 -36.60
C GLU A 404 42.65 -28.53 -37.49
N LEU A 405 42.55 -28.68 -38.82
CA LEU A 405 43.09 -27.72 -39.79
C LEU A 405 42.44 -26.34 -39.64
N SER A 406 41.13 -26.28 -39.43
CA SER A 406 40.42 -25.03 -39.19
C SER A 406 40.91 -24.34 -37.91
N ASP A 407 41.10 -25.09 -36.82
CA ASP A 407 41.63 -24.55 -35.57
C ASP A 407 43.08 -24.04 -35.73
N LEU A 408 43.92 -24.75 -36.48
CA LEU A 408 45.27 -24.32 -36.84
C LEU A 408 45.25 -23.03 -37.67
N LEU A 409 44.35 -22.91 -38.65
CA LEU A 409 44.20 -21.68 -39.45
C LEU A 409 43.75 -20.48 -38.60
N VAL A 410 42.87 -20.71 -37.61
CA VAL A 410 42.48 -19.66 -36.66
C VAL A 410 43.68 -19.24 -35.81
N CYS A 411 44.47 -20.19 -35.31
CA CYS A 411 45.68 -19.90 -34.54
C CYS A 411 46.70 -19.12 -35.37
N LEU A 412 46.92 -19.52 -36.63
CA LEU A 412 47.81 -18.82 -37.55
C LEU A 412 47.34 -17.40 -37.82
N GLY A 413 46.04 -17.19 -38.05
CA GLY A 413 45.47 -15.85 -38.22
C GLY A 413 45.65 -14.95 -37.00
N GLN A 414 45.56 -15.51 -35.79
CA GLN A 414 45.84 -14.79 -34.54
C GLN A 414 47.32 -14.41 -34.43
N GLU A 415 48.24 -15.32 -34.76
CA GLU A 415 49.68 -15.05 -34.76
C GLU A 415 50.06 -14.00 -35.82
N GLN A 416 49.52 -14.09 -37.05
CA GLN A 416 49.71 -13.09 -38.10
C GLN A 416 49.24 -11.69 -37.63
N SER A 417 48.10 -11.62 -36.95
CA SER A 417 47.58 -10.35 -36.40
C SER A 417 48.46 -9.80 -35.27
N LYS A 418 49.03 -10.67 -34.42
CA LYS A 418 49.99 -10.26 -33.38
C LYS A 418 51.27 -9.73 -34.01
N VAL A 419 51.81 -10.44 -35.00
CA VAL A 419 53.00 -10.01 -35.75
C VAL A 419 52.75 -8.66 -36.39
N GLU A 420 51.63 -8.46 -37.10
CA GLU A 420 51.30 -7.16 -37.73
C GLU A 420 51.23 -6.02 -36.69
N LYS A 421 50.58 -6.24 -35.54
CA LYS A 421 50.53 -5.25 -34.46
C LYS A 421 51.91 -4.95 -33.86
N LEU A 422 52.74 -5.96 -33.66
CA LEU A 422 54.11 -5.76 -33.16
C LEU A 422 54.98 -5.05 -34.19
N SER A 423 54.90 -5.43 -35.47
CA SER A 423 55.56 -4.77 -36.59
C SER A 423 55.17 -3.29 -36.70
N THR A 424 53.89 -2.95 -36.58
CA THR A 424 53.48 -1.53 -36.57
C THR A 424 54.09 -0.75 -35.41
N ARG A 425 54.13 -1.34 -34.21
CA ARG A 425 54.69 -0.71 -33.01
C ARG A 425 56.21 -0.57 -33.05
N LEU A 426 56.92 -1.54 -33.61
CA LEU A 426 58.37 -1.48 -33.83
C LEU A 426 58.73 -0.41 -34.87
N ARG A 427 57.94 -0.30 -35.94
CA ARG A 427 58.08 0.76 -36.94
C ARG A 427 57.83 2.15 -36.34
N GLU A 428 56.85 2.30 -35.45
CA GLU A 428 56.61 3.54 -34.70
C GLU A 428 57.77 3.92 -33.76
N LEU A 429 58.53 2.94 -33.28
CA LEU A 429 59.73 3.14 -32.46
C LEU A 429 61.00 3.42 -33.29
N GLY A 430 60.90 3.43 -34.62
CA GLY A 430 62.01 3.71 -35.53
C GLY A 430 62.90 2.51 -35.85
N GLU A 431 62.45 1.29 -35.53
CA GLU A 431 63.16 0.05 -35.86
C GLU A 431 62.79 -0.46 -37.25
N ASP A 432 63.79 -1.00 -37.95
CA ASP A 432 63.61 -1.62 -39.26
C ASP A 432 63.10 -3.06 -39.10
N VAL A 433 61.80 -3.21 -39.25
CA VAL A 433 61.09 -4.48 -39.07
C VAL A 433 61.45 -5.49 -40.17
N ASP A 434 61.75 -5.03 -41.38
CA ASP A 434 62.02 -5.91 -42.51
C ASP A 434 63.37 -6.61 -42.33
N ALA A 435 64.38 -5.89 -41.81
CA ALA A 435 65.68 -6.47 -41.43
C ALA A 435 65.59 -7.45 -40.24
N LEU A 436 64.64 -7.26 -39.31
CA LEU A 436 64.42 -8.16 -38.17
C LEU A 436 63.72 -9.47 -38.58
N LEU A 437 62.89 -9.45 -39.62
CA LEU A 437 62.17 -10.63 -40.12
C LEU A 437 63.02 -11.48 -41.08
N GLU A 438 64.08 -10.92 -41.68
CA GLU A 438 64.91 -11.54 -42.73
C GLU A 438 65.69 -12.80 -42.27
N GLY A 439 65.64 -13.17 -40.97
CA GLY A 439 66.30 -14.36 -40.43
C GLY A 439 65.44 -15.29 -39.56
N ILE A 440 64.13 -15.06 -39.45
CA ILE A 440 63.24 -15.84 -38.56
C ILE A 440 62.65 -17.08 -39.26
N GLY A 441 62.69 -17.14 -40.59
CA GLY A 441 62.06 -18.21 -41.39
C GLY A 441 62.91 -19.46 -41.68
N ASP A 442 64.22 -19.44 -41.45
CA ASP A 442 65.13 -20.49 -41.93
C ASP A 442 65.40 -21.65 -40.95
N ASP A 443 64.90 -21.58 -39.70
CA ASP A 443 65.19 -22.59 -38.66
C ASP A 443 64.06 -23.63 -38.45
N ALA A 444 63.01 -23.60 -39.27
CA ALA A 444 61.83 -24.48 -39.12
C ALA A 444 61.73 -25.59 -40.18
N GLY A 445 62.80 -25.89 -40.92
CA GLY A 445 62.74 -26.75 -42.11
C GLY A 445 63.91 -27.69 -42.32
N ALA A 446 64.46 -28.28 -41.25
CA ALA A 446 65.48 -29.32 -41.38
C ALA A 446 65.37 -30.36 -40.25
N ASP A 447 64.39 -31.26 -40.35
CA ASP A 447 64.46 -32.64 -39.82
C ASP A 447 63.22 -33.42 -40.31
N ASP A 448 63.05 -33.52 -41.63
CA ASP A 448 62.26 -34.60 -42.22
C ASP A 448 63.24 -35.74 -42.49
N ALA A 449 63.44 -36.58 -41.46
CA ALA A 449 64.09 -37.86 -41.62
C ALA A 449 63.05 -38.86 -42.14
N ASP A 450 63.31 -39.33 -43.37
CA ASP A 450 62.69 -40.48 -44.00
C ASP A 450 62.63 -41.68 -43.02
N GLU A 451 61.42 -42.16 -42.70
CA GLU A 451 61.22 -43.55 -42.31
C GLU A 451 60.15 -44.14 -43.23
N ASP A 452 60.67 -44.79 -44.27
CA ASP A 452 59.98 -45.63 -45.22
C ASP A 452 59.20 -46.75 -44.54
N GLU A 453 58.07 -47.06 -45.17
CA GLU A 453 57.19 -48.19 -44.96
C GLU A 453 57.95 -49.53 -45.06
N ASP A 454 57.78 -50.41 -44.07
CA ASP A 454 57.99 -51.85 -44.24
C ASP A 454 56.68 -52.60 -43.96
N GLU A 455 56.24 -53.33 -44.99
CA GLU A 455 55.15 -54.28 -45.05
C GLU A 455 55.37 -55.50 -44.12
N ASP A 456 54.35 -55.88 -43.34
CA ASP A 456 53.81 -57.27 -43.22
C ASP A 456 52.58 -57.33 -42.29
#